data_AF-A0A350UQL3-F1
#
_entry.id   AF-A0A350UQL3-F1
#
_cell.length_a   1.000
_cell.length_b   1.000
_cell.length_c   1.000
_cell.angle_alpha   90.00
_cell.angle_beta   90.00
_cell.angle_gamma   90.00
#
_symmetry.space_group_name_H-M   'P 1'
#
loop_
_entity.id
_entity.type
_entity.pdbx_description
1 polymer ?
#
loop_
_entity_poly.entity_id
_entity_poly.type
_entity_poly.pdbx_seq_one_letter_code
_entity_poly.pdbx_strand_id
1 'polypeptide(L)'
;MNCPFLKETRVRSCSAAPVRMQIRNGLETMGLERCSTPAHTECVVYREHPEAAQAGECGACPHLQERLVQFCSVAPVTKFVPYSEASLSRCGDGAYEYCSLYLNFAQPGLSSVHSGDERDPVVEGIRVPRRLYYAPNHMWLDVRENGACHVGIDGLLARALKNISEITFATAKGVRRPSAALTLDGVTWPVTFPNPMLISGANLYLRRHPERLAEDPYGEGWLFEGWEAPSAKVREGLLNGAQAVAWMGQEAQRLTEFVHGCTARCEASLGPLMNDGGVAVADLAGQMQREELLRLLNEFFAPHAAWAQT
;
A
#
# COMPACT_ATOMS: atom_id res chain seq x y z
N MET A 1 -13.39 8.86 -3.01
CA MET A 1 -12.76 9.78 -3.99
C MET A 1 -11.91 8.95 -4.97
N ASN A 2 -11.75 9.40 -6.22
CA ASN A 2 -10.91 8.72 -7.22
C ASN A 2 -9.47 9.25 -7.18
N CYS A 3 -8.53 8.47 -7.72
CA CYS A 3 -7.13 8.88 -7.88
C CYS A 3 -7.05 10.15 -8.75
N PRO A 4 -6.32 11.20 -8.35
CA PRO A 4 -6.22 12.42 -9.16
C PRO A 4 -5.53 12.20 -10.52
N PHE A 5 -4.73 11.13 -10.63
CA PHE A 5 -4.08 10.73 -11.88
C PHE A 5 -4.94 9.84 -12.77
N LEU A 6 -6.12 9.39 -12.31
CA LEU A 6 -7.07 8.66 -13.13
C LEU A 6 -7.72 9.63 -14.12
N LYS A 7 -7.49 9.42 -15.41
CA LYS A 7 -8.03 10.25 -16.49
C LYS A 7 -8.94 9.42 -17.38
N GLU A 8 -9.89 10.11 -17.99
CA GLU A 8 -10.85 9.53 -18.92
C GLU A 8 -10.53 9.97 -20.34
N THR A 9 -10.75 9.06 -21.29
CA THR A 9 -10.62 9.36 -22.70
C THR A 9 -11.46 8.39 -23.52
N ARG A 10 -11.74 8.75 -24.77
CA ARG A 10 -12.34 7.84 -25.73
C ARG A 10 -11.23 7.15 -26.50
N VAL A 11 -11.37 5.85 -26.70
CA VAL A 11 -10.50 5.08 -27.59
C VAL A 11 -11.32 4.50 -28.72
N ARG A 12 -10.69 4.43 -29.90
CA ARG A 12 -11.21 3.73 -31.06
C ARG A 12 -10.48 2.40 -31.21
N SER A 13 -11.21 1.36 -31.59
CA SER A 13 -10.66 0.03 -31.87
C SER A 13 -11.47 -0.65 -32.96
N CYS A 14 -10.84 -1.56 -33.70
CA CYS A 14 -11.55 -2.40 -34.66
C CYS A 14 -12.12 -3.64 -33.95
N SER A 15 -13.41 -3.91 -34.12
CA SER A 15 -14.05 -5.13 -33.57
C SER A 15 -13.74 -6.40 -34.35
N ALA A 16 -13.34 -6.28 -35.61
CA ALA A 16 -13.00 -7.41 -36.48
C ALA A 16 -11.50 -7.74 -36.49
N ALA A 17 -10.64 -6.88 -35.95
CA ALA A 17 -9.20 -7.13 -35.93
C ALA A 17 -8.84 -8.24 -34.92
N PRO A 18 -7.92 -9.15 -35.27
CA PRO A 18 -7.51 -10.25 -34.40
C PRO A 18 -6.81 -9.77 -33.12
N VAL A 19 -6.17 -8.59 -33.17
CA VAL A 19 -5.59 -7.92 -32.01
C VAL A 19 -6.29 -6.59 -31.81
N ARG A 20 -6.91 -6.43 -30.63
CA ARG A 20 -7.65 -5.21 -30.30
C ARG A 20 -6.69 -4.10 -29.87
N MET A 21 -6.16 -3.37 -30.84
CA MET A 21 -5.42 -2.14 -30.58
C MET A 21 -6.39 -1.00 -30.26
N GLN A 22 -6.21 -0.38 -29.10
CA GLN A 22 -6.98 0.77 -28.65
C GLN A 22 -6.17 2.03 -28.88
N ILE A 23 -6.69 2.92 -29.72
CA ILE A 23 -6.04 4.17 -30.10
C ILE A 23 -6.79 5.31 -29.42
N ARG A 24 -6.07 6.18 -28.70
CA ARG A 24 -6.66 7.34 -28.04
C ARG A 24 -7.21 8.29 -29.10
N ASN A 25 -8.47 8.68 -28.95
CA ASN A 25 -9.10 9.65 -29.81
C ASN A 25 -8.51 11.03 -29.48
N GLY A 26 -7.85 11.67 -30.46
CA GLY A 26 -7.26 12.99 -30.34
C GLY A 26 -7.54 13.83 -31.58
N LEU A 27 -7.53 15.17 -31.42
CA LEU A 27 -7.69 16.12 -32.54
C LEU A 27 -6.67 15.86 -33.68
N GLU A 28 -5.50 15.32 -33.34
CA GLU A 28 -4.42 15.03 -34.29
C GLU A 28 -4.62 13.73 -35.08
N THR A 29 -5.47 12.80 -34.62
CA THR A 29 -5.69 11.49 -35.28
C THR A 29 -6.98 11.45 -36.11
N MET A 30 -7.88 12.41 -35.91
CA MET A 30 -9.12 12.51 -36.67
C MET A 30 -8.84 12.75 -38.17
N GLY A 31 -9.24 11.80 -39.01
CA GLY A 31 -9.09 11.86 -40.47
C GLY A 31 -7.79 11.27 -41.03
N LEU A 32 -6.80 10.96 -40.19
CA LEU A 32 -5.59 10.21 -40.61
C LEU A 32 -5.84 8.70 -40.67
N GLU A 33 -6.83 8.22 -39.90
CA GLU A 33 -7.18 6.81 -39.81
C GLU A 33 -8.21 6.41 -40.88
N ARG A 34 -7.86 5.39 -41.68
CA ARG A 34 -8.71 4.87 -42.77
C ARG A 34 -10.12 4.53 -42.31
N CYS A 35 -10.25 3.99 -41.10
CA CYS A 35 -11.52 3.55 -40.51
C CYS A 35 -12.56 4.67 -40.33
N SER A 36 -12.14 5.93 -40.25
CA SER A 36 -13.05 7.09 -40.09
C SER A 36 -13.50 7.71 -41.42
N THR A 37 -13.04 7.15 -42.55
CA THR A 37 -13.23 7.68 -43.90
C THR A 37 -13.80 6.60 -44.84
N PRO A 38 -14.28 6.97 -46.04
CA PRO A 38 -14.68 6.00 -47.06
C PRO A 38 -13.55 5.05 -47.50
N ALA A 39 -12.29 5.42 -47.27
CA ALA A 39 -11.12 4.58 -47.57
C ALA A 39 -11.03 3.31 -46.70
N HIS A 40 -11.90 3.13 -45.71
CA HIS A 40 -11.98 1.87 -44.96
C HIS A 40 -12.29 0.65 -45.84
N THR A 41 -12.92 0.85 -47.00
CA THR A 41 -13.21 -0.20 -47.99
C THR A 41 -11.95 -0.88 -48.55
N GLU A 42 -10.81 -0.18 -48.50
CA GLU A 42 -9.50 -0.71 -48.91
C GLU A 42 -8.80 -1.51 -47.79
N CYS A 43 -9.34 -1.51 -46.57
CA CYS A 43 -8.75 -2.23 -45.44
C CYS A 43 -8.94 -3.75 -45.59
N VAL A 44 -7.84 -4.52 -45.46
CA VAL A 44 -7.84 -5.99 -45.56
C VAL A 44 -8.82 -6.62 -44.58
N VAL A 45 -8.79 -6.20 -43.31
CA VAL A 45 -9.66 -6.72 -42.24
C VAL A 45 -11.15 -6.49 -42.56
N TYR A 46 -11.48 -5.35 -43.18
CA TYR A 46 -12.87 -5.07 -43.59
C TYR A 46 -13.31 -6.00 -44.72
N ARG A 47 -12.44 -6.24 -45.71
CA ARG A 47 -12.74 -7.11 -46.86
C ARG A 47 -12.90 -8.58 -46.46
N GLU A 48 -12.22 -9.02 -45.42
CA GLU A 48 -12.34 -10.37 -44.85
C GLU A 48 -13.62 -10.55 -44.01
N HIS A 49 -14.19 -9.46 -43.50
CA HIS A 49 -15.40 -9.47 -42.65
C HIS A 49 -16.49 -8.47 -43.14
N PRO A 50 -17.07 -8.68 -44.33
CA PRO A 50 -18.05 -7.73 -44.92
C PRO A 50 -19.43 -7.76 -44.25
N GLU A 51 -19.69 -8.72 -43.36
CA GLU A 51 -21.02 -9.02 -42.80
C GLU A 51 -21.66 -7.87 -42.00
N ALA A 52 -20.90 -6.84 -41.61
CA ALA A 52 -21.41 -5.66 -40.91
C ALA A 52 -21.93 -4.54 -41.84
N ALA A 53 -21.97 -4.74 -43.17
CA ALA A 53 -22.31 -3.73 -44.17
C ALA A 53 -23.77 -3.20 -44.15
N GLN A 54 -24.65 -3.74 -43.30
CA GLN A 54 -26.08 -3.35 -43.27
C GLN A 54 -26.47 -2.32 -42.20
N ALA A 55 -25.51 -1.65 -41.55
CA ALA A 55 -25.82 -0.57 -40.61
C ALA A 55 -24.80 0.57 -40.66
N GLY A 56 -25.11 1.65 -41.39
CA GLY A 56 -24.43 2.94 -41.24
C GLY A 56 -24.47 3.84 -42.46
N GLU A 57 -25.41 4.80 -42.49
CA GLU A 57 -25.47 5.91 -43.47
C GLU A 57 -24.35 6.97 -43.28
N CYS A 58 -23.21 6.61 -42.68
CA CYS A 58 -22.15 7.55 -42.39
C CYS A 58 -20.82 6.95 -42.84
N GLY A 59 -20.00 7.69 -43.59
CA GLY A 59 -18.79 7.24 -44.30
C GLY A 59 -17.62 6.72 -43.44
N ALA A 60 -17.89 6.05 -42.32
CA ALA A 60 -16.95 5.38 -41.44
C ALA A 60 -17.15 3.85 -41.50
N CYS A 61 -16.13 3.11 -41.08
CA CYS A 61 -16.13 1.65 -41.04
C CYS A 61 -17.14 1.12 -39.99
N PRO A 62 -18.00 0.16 -40.32
CA PRO A 62 -18.95 -0.41 -39.36
C PRO A 62 -18.27 -1.19 -38.21
N HIS A 63 -17.03 -1.62 -38.41
CA HIS A 63 -16.22 -2.28 -37.36
C HIS A 63 -15.50 -1.29 -36.43
N LEU A 64 -15.63 0.01 -36.68
CA LEU A 64 -15.02 1.04 -35.82
C LEU A 64 -15.85 1.20 -34.55
N GLN A 65 -15.30 0.73 -33.42
CA GLN A 65 -15.92 0.91 -32.12
C GLN A 65 -15.23 2.01 -31.34
N GLU A 66 -16.02 2.94 -30.82
CA GLU A 66 -15.57 3.91 -29.83
C GLU A 66 -16.00 3.47 -28.42
N ARG A 67 -15.10 3.56 -27.45
CA ARG A 67 -15.39 3.22 -26.04
C ARG A 67 -14.82 4.29 -25.12
N LEU A 68 -15.55 4.59 -24.05
CA LEU A 68 -15.03 5.36 -22.93
C LEU A 68 -14.15 4.46 -22.06
N VAL A 69 -12.92 4.89 -21.84
CA VAL A 69 -11.94 4.19 -21.01
C VAL A 69 -11.30 5.15 -20.02
N GLN A 70 -10.72 4.56 -19.00
CA GLN A 70 -9.89 5.22 -18.01
C GLN A 70 -8.46 4.73 -18.09
N PHE A 71 -7.51 5.57 -17.68
CA PHE A 71 -6.10 5.22 -17.60
C PHE A 71 -5.39 6.04 -16.52
N CYS A 72 -4.26 5.53 -16.05
CA CYS A 72 -3.38 6.27 -15.16
C CYS A 72 -2.46 7.18 -16.00
N SER A 73 -2.55 8.49 -15.79
CA SER A 73 -1.76 9.50 -16.53
C SER A 73 -0.28 9.52 -16.19
N VAL A 74 0.11 8.91 -15.07
CA VAL A 74 1.50 8.83 -14.60
C VAL A 74 2.10 7.43 -14.71
N ALA A 75 1.33 6.46 -15.23
CA ALA A 75 1.86 5.12 -15.47
C ALA A 75 2.84 5.15 -16.66
N PRO A 76 4.00 4.46 -16.56
CA PRO A 76 5.00 4.45 -17.63
C PRO A 76 4.47 3.78 -18.91
N VAL A 77 3.50 2.88 -18.76
CA VAL A 77 2.78 2.25 -19.87
C VAL A 77 1.30 2.54 -19.70
N THR A 78 0.71 3.25 -20.66
CA THR A 78 -0.73 3.53 -20.66
C THR A 78 -1.51 2.26 -20.89
N LYS A 79 -2.23 1.81 -19.86
CA LYS A 79 -3.22 0.73 -19.95
C LYS A 79 -4.60 1.35 -19.87
N PHE A 80 -5.44 1.05 -20.87
CA PHE A 80 -6.82 1.50 -20.91
C PHE A 80 -7.72 0.46 -20.25
N VAL A 81 -8.50 0.89 -19.27
CA VAL A 81 -9.49 0.09 -18.55
C VAL A 81 -10.87 0.59 -18.94
N PRO A 82 -11.84 -0.27 -19.31
CA PRO A 82 -13.21 0.17 -19.57
C PRO A 82 -13.80 0.97 -18.41
N TYR A 83 -14.54 2.05 -18.69
CA TYR A 83 -15.12 2.90 -17.64
C TYR A 83 -16.02 2.12 -16.66
N SER A 84 -16.76 1.12 -17.15
CA SER A 84 -17.61 0.25 -16.31
C SER A 84 -16.83 -0.61 -15.31
N GLU A 85 -15.51 -0.76 -15.49
CA GLU A 85 -14.63 -1.57 -14.64
C GLU A 85 -13.77 -0.70 -13.71
N ALA A 86 -13.96 0.62 -13.73
CA ALA A 86 -13.25 1.61 -12.92
C ALA A 86 -13.29 1.31 -11.42
N SER A 87 -14.48 0.96 -10.93
CA SER A 87 -14.76 0.65 -9.52
C SER A 87 -14.09 -0.65 -9.05
N LEU A 88 -13.62 -1.48 -9.98
CA LEU A 88 -12.83 -2.67 -9.69
C LEU A 88 -11.33 -2.37 -9.63
N SER A 89 -10.92 -1.15 -10.00
CA SER A 89 -9.53 -0.70 -9.94
C SER A 89 -9.25 0.10 -8.67
N ARG A 90 -8.04 -0.05 -8.11
CA ARG A 90 -7.57 0.78 -6.98
C ARG A 90 -7.62 2.28 -7.25
N CYS A 91 -7.63 2.69 -8.51
CA CYS A 91 -7.70 4.10 -8.88
C CYS A 91 -9.11 4.68 -8.78
N GLY A 92 -10.15 3.83 -8.82
CA GLY A 92 -11.55 4.24 -8.78
C GLY A 92 -12.11 4.41 -7.37
N ASP A 93 -11.31 4.19 -6.33
CA ASP A 93 -11.69 4.37 -4.93
C ASP A 93 -10.52 4.90 -4.09
N GLY A 94 -10.68 5.04 -2.77
CA GLY A 94 -9.63 5.55 -1.89
C GLY A 94 -8.37 4.67 -1.78
N ALA A 95 -8.34 3.46 -2.35
CA ALA A 95 -7.18 2.57 -2.28
C ALA A 95 -5.99 3.08 -3.10
N TYR A 96 -6.16 4.09 -3.97
CA TYR A 96 -5.06 4.71 -4.71
C TYR A 96 -4.01 5.33 -3.79
N GLU A 97 -4.34 5.67 -2.55
CA GLU A 97 -3.39 6.21 -1.58
C GLU A 97 -2.27 5.22 -1.24
N TYR A 98 -2.43 3.92 -1.54
CA TYR A 98 -1.39 2.90 -1.43
C TYR A 98 -0.81 2.48 -2.79
N CYS A 99 -1.18 3.18 -3.86
CA CYS A 99 -0.62 2.94 -5.18
C CYS A 99 0.76 3.59 -5.29
N SER A 100 1.77 2.82 -5.65
CA SER A 100 3.15 3.30 -5.81
C SER A 100 3.26 4.48 -6.76
N LEU A 101 2.54 4.43 -7.89
CA LEU A 101 2.51 5.53 -8.86
C LEU A 101 1.88 6.79 -8.29
N TYR A 102 0.84 6.66 -7.47
CA TYR A 102 0.24 7.82 -6.81
C TYR A 102 1.21 8.43 -5.80
N LEU A 103 1.79 7.62 -4.91
CA LEU A 103 2.74 8.07 -3.90
C LEU A 103 3.95 8.79 -4.54
N ASN A 104 4.51 8.22 -5.60
CA ASN A 104 5.65 8.81 -6.31
C ASN A 104 5.35 10.16 -6.98
N PHE A 105 4.13 10.34 -7.54
CA PHE A 105 3.81 11.52 -8.35
C PHE A 105 2.97 12.58 -7.63
N ALA A 106 2.13 12.20 -6.67
CA ALA A 106 1.35 13.14 -5.86
C ALA A 106 2.21 13.85 -4.82
N GLN A 107 3.39 13.28 -4.53
CA GLN A 107 4.30 13.81 -3.53
C GLN A 107 5.76 13.76 -4.02
N PRO A 108 6.15 14.57 -5.01
CA PRO A 108 7.56 14.78 -5.31
C PRO A 108 8.19 15.55 -4.14
N GLY A 109 8.53 14.85 -3.04
CA GLY A 109 9.07 15.43 -1.82
C GLY A 109 8.60 14.83 -0.48
N LEU A 110 7.66 13.87 -0.42
CA LEU A 110 7.40 13.11 0.82
C LEU A 110 8.28 11.87 0.97
N SER A 111 9.51 11.92 0.46
CA SER A 111 10.60 11.30 1.19
C SER A 111 10.63 11.95 2.59
N SER A 112 10.03 11.30 3.58
CA SER A 112 10.33 11.40 5.03
C SER A 112 10.39 12.79 5.72
N VAL A 113 10.09 13.92 5.08
CA VAL A 113 10.48 15.26 5.61
C VAL A 113 9.32 16.23 5.89
N HIS A 114 8.07 15.90 5.52
CA HIS A 114 6.88 16.71 5.89
C HIS A 114 6.02 16.08 6.98
N SER A 115 6.69 15.50 7.96
CA SER A 115 6.08 14.89 9.14
C SER A 115 5.90 15.97 10.22
N GLY A 116 4.67 16.45 10.43
CA GLY A 116 4.40 17.50 11.42
C GLY A 116 3.13 18.34 11.24
N ASP A 117 2.15 17.90 10.44
CA ASP A 117 0.81 18.53 10.42
C ASP A 117 -0.13 17.78 11.40
N GLU A 118 -1.21 18.39 11.88
CA GLU A 118 -2.15 17.82 12.87
C GLU A 118 -2.66 16.42 12.48
N ARG A 119 -2.67 16.10 11.19
CA ARG A 119 -3.11 14.82 10.63
C ARG A 119 -2.10 13.68 10.83
N ASP A 120 -0.81 13.97 10.72
CA ASP A 120 0.29 13.01 10.80
C ASP A 120 1.36 13.52 11.79
N PRO A 121 1.04 13.56 13.10
CA PRO A 121 1.97 13.99 14.13
C PRO A 121 3.22 13.10 14.18
N VAL A 122 4.31 13.68 14.68
CA VAL A 122 5.58 13.00 14.91
C VAL A 122 5.84 12.92 16.39
N VAL A 123 6.18 11.73 16.86
CA VAL A 123 6.56 11.45 18.25
C VAL A 123 7.92 10.80 18.24
N GLU A 124 8.93 11.44 18.82
CA GLU A 124 10.32 10.91 18.87
C GLU A 124 10.88 10.48 17.48
N GLY A 125 10.51 11.23 16.43
CA GLY A 125 10.90 10.94 15.04
C GLY A 125 10.04 9.89 14.33
N ILE A 126 8.98 9.40 14.96
CA ILE A 126 8.06 8.38 14.42
C ILE A 126 6.76 9.04 13.98
N ARG A 127 6.36 8.83 12.72
CA ARG A 127 5.05 9.27 12.22
C ARG A 127 3.94 8.45 12.87
N VAL A 128 2.89 9.13 13.33
CA VAL A 128 1.69 8.51 13.92
C VAL A 128 0.42 9.07 13.27
N PRO A 129 0.09 8.66 12.03
CA PRO A 129 -1.14 9.08 11.37
C PRO A 129 -2.38 8.92 12.25
N ARG A 130 -3.09 10.02 12.54
CA ARG A 130 -4.26 10.02 13.44
C ARG A 130 -5.47 9.28 12.88
N ARG A 131 -5.54 9.17 11.55
CA ARG A 131 -6.62 8.45 10.85
C ARG A 131 -6.60 6.94 11.10
N LEU A 132 -5.43 6.40 11.44
CA LEU A 132 -5.22 4.97 11.61
C LEU A 132 -5.62 4.50 13.01
N TYR A 133 -5.96 3.22 13.10
CA TYR A 133 -6.12 2.50 14.35
C TYR A 133 -4.85 1.70 14.63
N TYR A 134 -4.42 1.64 15.89
CA TYR A 134 -3.20 0.97 16.32
C TYR A 134 -3.51 -0.09 17.38
N ALA A 135 -2.88 -1.25 17.25
CA ALA A 135 -2.92 -2.32 18.22
C ALA A 135 -1.69 -2.26 19.13
N PRO A 136 -1.79 -2.68 20.40
CA PRO A 136 -0.65 -2.74 21.33
C PRO A 136 0.53 -3.60 20.88
N ASN A 137 0.35 -4.46 19.86
CA ASN A 137 1.43 -5.24 19.25
C ASN A 137 2.03 -4.57 18.00
N HIS A 138 1.90 -3.24 17.89
CA HIS A 138 2.45 -2.41 16.82
C HIS A 138 1.97 -2.73 15.40
N MET A 139 0.77 -3.31 15.30
CA MET A 139 0.04 -3.43 14.05
C MET A 139 -0.89 -2.22 13.88
N TRP A 140 -1.05 -1.72 12.66
CA TRP A 140 -2.05 -0.69 12.34
C TRP A 140 -3.15 -1.22 11.43
N LEU A 141 -4.29 -0.53 11.47
CA LEU A 141 -5.45 -0.72 10.61
C LEU A 141 -5.89 0.64 10.04
N ASP A 142 -6.01 0.73 8.73
CA ASP A 142 -6.71 1.82 8.04
C ASP A 142 -8.07 1.31 7.59
N VAL A 143 -9.14 2.02 7.94
CA VAL A 143 -10.51 1.72 7.48
C VAL A 143 -10.99 2.88 6.62
N ARG A 144 -11.20 2.61 5.33
CA ARG A 144 -11.65 3.60 4.36
C ARG A 144 -13.15 3.82 4.44
N GLU A 145 -13.63 4.94 3.91
CA GLU A 145 -15.06 5.27 3.86
C GLU A 145 -15.91 4.20 3.16
N ASN A 146 -15.35 3.53 2.15
CA ASN A 146 -16.03 2.46 1.44
C ASN A 146 -16.07 1.14 2.22
N GLY A 147 -15.37 1.03 3.36
CA GLY A 147 -15.26 -0.19 4.17
C GLY A 147 -14.04 -1.06 3.87
N ALA A 148 -13.21 -0.68 2.89
CA ALA A 148 -11.95 -1.36 2.62
C ALA A 148 -10.96 -1.12 3.76
N CYS A 149 -10.25 -2.17 4.15
CA CYS A 149 -9.31 -2.19 5.24
C CYS A 149 -7.91 -2.50 4.73
N HIS A 150 -6.90 -1.78 5.25
CA HIS A 150 -5.49 -2.15 5.10
C HIS A 150 -4.87 -2.37 6.46
N VAL A 151 -3.93 -3.31 6.56
CA VAL A 151 -3.24 -3.67 7.79
C VAL A 151 -1.74 -3.72 7.53
N GLY A 152 -0.93 -3.18 8.45
CA GLY A 152 0.52 -3.19 8.38
C GLY A 152 1.17 -3.10 9.76
N ILE A 153 2.49 -2.86 9.79
CA ILE A 153 3.24 -2.57 11.02
C ILE A 153 3.44 -1.06 11.16
N ASP A 154 3.43 -0.55 12.39
CA ASP A 154 3.61 0.88 12.62
C ASP A 154 5.08 1.33 12.49
N GLY A 155 5.29 2.64 12.59
CA GLY A 155 6.60 3.24 12.45
C GLY A 155 7.60 2.86 13.55
N LEU A 156 7.16 2.48 14.75
CA LEU A 156 8.06 2.05 15.82
C LEU A 156 8.60 0.65 15.52
N LEU A 157 7.71 -0.29 15.16
CA LEU A 157 8.10 -1.64 14.76
C LEU A 157 8.93 -1.60 13.47
N ALA A 158 8.52 -0.82 12.46
CA ALA A 158 9.30 -0.65 11.23
C ALA A 158 10.71 -0.10 11.48
N ARG A 159 10.87 0.84 12.42
CA ARG A 159 12.18 1.38 12.80
C ARG A 159 13.03 0.37 13.57
N ALA A 160 12.40 -0.50 14.37
CA ALA A 160 13.08 -1.57 15.08
C ALA A 160 13.51 -2.69 14.11
N LEU A 161 12.67 -3.02 13.12
CA LEU A 161 12.92 -4.07 12.12
C LEU A 161 13.68 -3.53 10.90
N LYS A 162 15.00 -3.34 11.00
CA LYS A 162 15.85 -3.21 9.81
C LYS A 162 16.28 -4.59 9.28
N ASN A 163 16.77 -4.63 8.04
CA ASN A 163 17.27 -5.84 7.35
C ASN A 163 16.25 -6.97 7.20
N ILE A 164 14.99 -6.63 6.96
CA ILE A 164 13.97 -7.63 6.62
C ILE A 164 14.36 -8.27 5.28
N SER A 165 14.71 -9.54 5.33
CA SER A 165 15.21 -10.33 4.20
C SER A 165 14.12 -11.16 3.53
N GLU A 166 13.09 -11.55 4.29
CA GLU A 166 11.99 -12.36 3.80
C GLU A 166 10.70 -12.04 4.54
N ILE A 167 9.57 -12.11 3.81
CA ILE A 167 8.23 -11.98 4.36
C ILE A 167 7.39 -13.16 3.89
N THR A 168 6.93 -13.96 4.85
CA THR A 168 6.05 -15.11 4.61
C THR A 168 4.65 -14.82 5.14
N PHE A 169 3.67 -14.74 4.23
CA PHE A 169 2.25 -14.54 4.58
C PHE A 169 1.60 -15.86 5.00
N ALA A 170 1.13 -15.94 6.25
CA ALA A 170 0.47 -17.14 6.81
C ALA A 170 -1.03 -17.18 6.52
N THR A 171 -1.70 -16.02 6.45
CA THR A 171 -3.14 -15.93 6.16
C THR A 171 -3.40 -15.08 4.91
N ALA A 172 -3.54 -15.74 3.76
CA ALA A 172 -3.66 -15.02 2.48
C ALA A 172 -5.10 -14.59 2.13
N LYS A 173 -6.12 -15.31 2.60
CA LYS A 173 -7.55 -15.08 2.26
C LYS A 173 -8.51 -15.56 3.36
N GLY A 174 -9.74 -15.06 3.31
CA GLY A 174 -10.87 -15.52 4.14
C GLY A 174 -10.97 -14.81 5.48
N VAL A 175 -11.96 -15.20 6.31
CA VAL A 175 -12.16 -14.62 7.64
C VAL A 175 -11.14 -15.21 8.63
N ARG A 176 -10.06 -14.47 8.87
CA ARG A 176 -8.89 -14.87 9.66
C ARG A 176 -8.27 -13.64 10.32
N ARG A 177 -7.35 -13.86 11.26
CA ARG A 177 -6.42 -12.82 11.72
C ARG A 177 -5.30 -12.65 10.67
N PRO A 178 -5.09 -11.45 10.12
CA PRO A 178 -3.95 -11.16 9.24
C PRO A 178 -2.63 -11.49 9.95
N SER A 179 -1.88 -12.44 9.40
CA SER A 179 -0.70 -13.01 10.05
C SER A 179 0.42 -13.24 9.03
N ALA A 180 1.61 -12.75 9.33
CA ALA A 180 2.83 -12.95 8.54
C ALA A 180 4.00 -13.28 9.46
N ALA A 181 5.09 -13.77 8.87
CA ALA A 181 6.38 -13.95 9.51
C ALA A 181 7.42 -13.11 8.77
N LEU A 182 8.20 -12.34 9.53
CA LEU A 182 9.24 -11.46 9.03
C LEU A 182 10.60 -12.07 9.40
N THR A 183 11.48 -12.26 8.44
CA THR A 183 12.84 -12.76 8.70
C THR A 183 13.83 -11.60 8.66
N LEU A 184 14.48 -11.34 9.78
CA LEU A 184 15.53 -10.33 9.95
C LEU A 184 16.71 -10.95 10.70
N ASP A 185 17.94 -10.72 10.22
CA ASP A 185 19.18 -11.17 10.87
C ASP A 185 19.17 -12.66 11.33
N GLY A 186 18.56 -13.54 10.54
CA GLY A 186 18.43 -14.98 10.85
C GLY A 186 17.45 -15.32 11.98
N VAL A 187 16.60 -14.37 12.38
CA VAL A 187 15.46 -14.53 13.29
C VAL A 187 14.17 -14.36 12.49
N THR A 188 13.25 -15.31 12.64
CA THR A 188 11.90 -15.20 12.09
C THR A 188 10.94 -14.75 13.19
N TRP A 189 10.34 -13.58 13.02
CA TRP A 189 9.40 -12.98 13.97
C TRP A 189 7.97 -12.99 13.41
N PRO A 190 6.99 -13.57 14.14
CA PRO A 190 5.60 -13.51 13.73
C PRO A 190 4.99 -12.12 13.99
N VAL A 191 4.19 -11.62 13.06
CA VAL A 191 3.33 -10.44 13.22
C VAL A 191 1.89 -10.83 12.92
N THR A 192 0.98 -10.49 13.83
CA THR A 192 -0.43 -10.87 13.73
C THR A 192 -1.32 -9.73 14.17
N PHE A 193 -2.19 -9.26 13.29
CA PHE A 193 -3.21 -8.28 13.66
C PHE A 193 -4.25 -8.93 14.60
N PRO A 194 -4.59 -8.29 15.73
CA PRO A 194 -5.35 -8.96 16.80
C PRO A 194 -6.76 -9.36 16.43
N ASN A 195 -7.41 -8.63 15.53
CA ASN A 195 -8.83 -8.82 15.21
C ASN A 195 -9.00 -9.58 13.89
N PRO A 196 -9.96 -10.51 13.80
CA PRO A 196 -10.26 -11.16 12.53
C PRO A 196 -10.84 -10.15 11.52
N MET A 197 -10.53 -10.35 10.24
CA MET A 197 -11.13 -9.61 9.13
C MET A 197 -11.31 -10.54 7.93
N LEU A 198 -12.13 -10.15 6.97
CA LEU A 198 -12.20 -10.82 5.67
C LEU A 198 -11.01 -10.39 4.83
N ILE A 199 -9.96 -11.21 4.78
CA ILE A 199 -8.75 -10.95 3.99
C ILE A 199 -9.09 -11.21 2.51
N SER A 200 -8.98 -10.18 1.67
CA SER A 200 -9.11 -10.31 0.21
C SER A 200 -7.76 -10.55 -0.46
N GLY A 201 -6.68 -10.04 0.12
CA GLY A 201 -5.33 -10.18 -0.41
C GLY A 201 -4.22 -9.84 0.58
N ALA A 202 -3.01 -10.24 0.21
CA ALA A 202 -1.77 -9.87 0.87
C ALA A 202 -0.87 -9.11 -0.12
N ASN A 203 -0.03 -8.20 0.37
CA ASN A 203 0.88 -7.42 -0.45
C ASN A 203 2.08 -8.26 -0.92
N LEU A 204 1.88 -9.08 -1.95
CA LEU A 204 2.91 -9.98 -2.47
C LEU A 204 4.12 -9.26 -3.07
N TYR A 205 4.03 -7.95 -3.33
CA TYR A 205 5.17 -7.13 -3.75
C TYR A 205 6.30 -7.16 -2.72
N LEU A 206 5.96 -7.19 -1.43
CA LEU A 206 6.90 -7.23 -0.31
C LEU A 206 7.75 -8.52 -0.27
N ARG A 207 7.39 -9.58 -0.99
CA ARG A 207 8.26 -10.77 -1.13
C ARG A 207 9.52 -10.49 -1.94
N ARG A 208 9.45 -9.55 -2.88
CA ARG A 208 10.59 -9.13 -3.72
C ARG A 208 11.24 -7.86 -3.22
N HIS A 209 10.49 -7.06 -2.47
CA HIS A 209 10.90 -5.76 -1.93
C HIS A 209 10.59 -5.67 -0.43
N PRO A 210 11.16 -6.54 0.42
CA PRO A 210 10.87 -6.55 1.85
C PRO A 210 11.31 -5.27 2.57
N GLU A 211 12.29 -4.54 2.03
CA GLU A 211 12.78 -3.26 2.54
C GLU A 211 11.66 -2.20 2.63
N ARG A 212 10.66 -2.27 1.75
CA ARG A 212 9.53 -1.32 1.70
C ARG A 212 8.69 -1.33 2.97
N LEU A 213 8.66 -2.45 3.68
CA LEU A 213 7.96 -2.58 4.95
C LEU A 213 8.57 -1.65 6.02
N ALA A 214 9.88 -1.42 5.97
CA ALA A 214 10.59 -0.52 6.87
C ALA A 214 10.66 0.92 6.34
N GLU A 215 10.83 1.10 5.02
CA GLU A 215 10.97 2.42 4.39
C GLU A 215 9.66 3.23 4.38
N ASP A 216 8.53 2.58 4.09
CA ASP A 216 7.23 3.24 3.98
C ASP A 216 6.10 2.42 4.65
N PRO A 217 6.14 2.25 5.99
CA PRO A 217 5.25 1.35 6.73
C PRO A 217 3.76 1.72 6.63
N TYR A 218 3.44 2.98 6.31
CA TYR A 218 2.07 3.49 6.20
C TYR A 218 1.60 3.72 4.76
N GLY A 219 2.49 3.57 3.78
CA GLY A 219 2.19 3.68 2.35
C GLY A 219 2.34 2.32 1.67
N GLU A 220 3.42 2.11 0.92
CA GLU A 220 3.64 0.86 0.16
C GLU A 220 3.89 -0.38 1.04
N GLY A 221 4.24 -0.18 2.31
CA GLY A 221 4.56 -1.22 3.29
C GLY A 221 3.36 -1.93 3.94
N TRP A 222 2.13 -1.70 3.50
CA TRP A 222 0.98 -2.47 4.03
C TRP A 222 1.13 -3.97 3.76
N LEU A 223 0.67 -4.82 4.68
CA LEU A 223 0.80 -6.28 4.62
C LEU A 223 -0.46 -6.96 4.04
N PHE A 224 -1.65 -6.54 4.48
CA PHE A 224 -2.93 -7.16 4.09
C PHE A 224 -3.99 -6.14 3.70
N GLU A 225 -4.86 -6.54 2.76
CA GLU A 225 -6.05 -5.80 2.35
C GLU A 225 -7.30 -6.67 2.52
N GLY A 226 -8.43 -6.04 2.81
CA GLY A 226 -9.69 -6.75 2.96
C GLY A 226 -10.81 -5.90 3.51
N TRP A 227 -11.71 -6.50 4.27
CA TRP A 227 -12.96 -5.90 4.72
C TRP A 227 -13.30 -6.34 6.14
N GLU A 228 -14.10 -5.54 6.84
CA GLU A 228 -14.74 -5.98 8.08
C GLU A 228 -15.72 -7.13 7.77
N ALA A 229 -15.53 -8.28 8.41
CA ALA A 229 -16.45 -9.41 8.26
C ALA A 229 -17.69 -9.18 9.12
N PRO A 230 -18.90 -9.63 8.71
CA PRO A 230 -20.12 -9.43 9.51
C PRO A 230 -20.05 -9.96 10.95
N SER A 231 -19.25 -11.00 11.19
CA SER A 231 -19.05 -11.61 12.50
C SER A 231 -17.84 -11.06 13.27
N ALA A 232 -17.14 -10.06 12.74
CA ALA A 232 -15.93 -9.50 13.31
C ALA A 232 -16.13 -8.02 13.67
N LYS A 233 -15.43 -7.58 14.71
CA LYS A 233 -15.28 -6.17 15.07
C LYS A 233 -13.83 -5.79 14.86
N VAL A 234 -13.49 -5.32 13.67
CA VAL A 234 -12.08 -5.17 13.27
C VAL A 234 -11.39 -4.05 14.08
N ARG A 235 -12.15 -3.11 14.63
CA ARG A 235 -11.68 -1.95 15.42
C ARG A 235 -11.70 -2.13 16.93
N GLU A 236 -12.19 -3.28 17.43
CA GLU A 236 -12.35 -3.50 18.87
C GLU A 236 -10.99 -3.47 19.59
N GLY A 237 -10.90 -2.71 20.68
CA GLY A 237 -9.68 -2.58 21.49
C GLY A 237 -8.52 -1.82 20.84
N LEU A 238 -8.73 -1.17 19.69
CA LEU A 238 -7.67 -0.40 19.02
C LEU A 238 -7.65 1.07 19.45
N LEU A 239 -6.45 1.66 19.43
CA LEU A 239 -6.18 3.06 19.75
C LEU A 239 -6.27 3.92 18.48
N ASN A 240 -6.82 5.14 18.56
CA ASN A 240 -6.91 6.06 17.41
C ASN A 240 -6.67 7.51 17.86
N GLY A 241 -6.33 8.39 16.92
CA GLY A 241 -6.28 9.84 17.16
C GLY A 241 -5.32 10.22 18.28
N ALA A 242 -5.77 11.04 19.24
CA ALA A 242 -4.94 11.51 20.34
C ALA A 242 -4.46 10.37 21.27
N GLN A 243 -5.27 9.31 21.44
CA GLN A 243 -4.88 8.17 22.27
C GLN A 243 -3.72 7.40 21.66
N ALA A 244 -3.75 7.18 20.34
CA ALA A 244 -2.66 6.52 19.62
C ALA A 244 -1.35 7.32 19.69
N VAL A 245 -1.43 8.64 19.58
CA VAL A 245 -0.26 9.53 19.70
C VAL A 245 0.36 9.46 21.09
N ALA A 246 -0.46 9.54 22.13
CA ALA A 246 0.01 9.45 23.52
C ALA A 246 0.62 8.08 23.83
N TRP A 247 -0.02 7.00 23.36
CA TRP A 247 0.51 5.64 23.49
C TRP A 247 1.85 5.46 22.78
N MET A 248 1.97 5.95 21.54
CA MET A 248 3.23 5.87 20.81
C MET A 248 4.37 6.61 21.53
N GLY A 249 4.07 7.74 22.17
CA GLY A 249 5.05 8.47 22.98
C GLY A 249 5.53 7.66 24.19
N GLN A 250 4.62 6.96 24.85
CA GLN A 250 4.96 6.06 25.95
C GLN A 250 5.82 4.90 25.47
N GLU A 251 5.46 4.26 24.35
CA GLU A 251 6.25 3.14 23.80
C GLU A 251 7.63 3.60 23.29
N ALA A 252 7.73 4.78 22.67
CA ALA A 252 9.02 5.33 22.25
C ALA A 252 9.94 5.65 23.45
N GLN A 253 9.38 6.20 24.52
CA GLN A 253 10.11 6.44 25.77
C GLN A 253 10.57 5.11 26.39
N ARG A 254 9.65 4.14 26.52
CA ARG A 254 9.92 2.81 27.10
C ARG A 254 11.00 2.07 26.30
N LEU A 255 10.98 2.18 24.97
CA LEU A 255 12.02 1.63 24.09
C LEU A 255 13.37 2.30 24.35
N THR A 256 13.40 3.63 24.45
CA THR A 256 14.62 4.39 24.73
C THR A 256 15.25 3.95 26.06
N GLU A 257 14.44 3.82 27.12
CA GLU A 257 14.88 3.31 28.42
C GLU A 257 15.42 1.88 28.34
N PHE A 258 14.76 1.00 27.58
CA PHE A 258 15.21 -0.39 27.38
C PHE A 258 16.59 -0.46 26.70
N VAL A 259 16.81 0.36 25.67
CA VAL A 259 18.09 0.43 24.93
C VAL A 259 19.21 0.97 25.81
N HIS A 260 18.96 2.02 26.59
CA HIS A 260 19.91 2.51 27.58
C HIS A 260 20.27 1.43 28.60
N GLY A 261 19.31 0.61 29.01
CA GLY A 261 19.57 -0.54 29.87
C GLY A 261 20.45 -1.62 29.22
N CYS A 262 20.32 -1.87 27.91
CA CYS A 262 21.15 -2.84 27.19
C CYS A 262 22.60 -2.36 27.01
N THR A 263 22.77 -1.11 26.59
CA THR A 263 24.09 -0.49 26.39
C THR A 263 24.89 -0.40 27.68
N ALA A 264 24.27 0.00 28.79
CA ALA A 264 24.91 0.03 30.11
C ALA A 264 25.36 -1.35 30.61
N ARG A 265 24.73 -2.45 30.13
CA ARG A 265 25.16 -3.83 30.45
C ARG A 265 26.31 -4.31 29.58
N CYS A 266 26.40 -3.82 28.34
CA CYS A 266 27.50 -4.13 27.43
C CYS A 266 28.79 -3.37 27.80
N GLU A 267 28.67 -2.12 28.26
CA GLU A 267 29.80 -1.27 28.67
C GLU A 267 30.08 -1.35 30.19
N ALA A 268 30.34 -2.55 30.71
CA ALA A 268 30.69 -2.74 32.13
C ALA A 268 32.00 -2.03 32.60
N SER A 269 32.59 -1.14 31.80
CA SER A 269 33.80 -0.37 32.11
C SER A 269 33.62 1.15 32.08
N LEU A 270 32.47 1.68 31.65
CA LEU A 270 32.20 3.12 31.58
C LEU A 270 30.83 3.32 32.24
N GLY A 271 30.75 4.13 33.30
CA GLY A 271 29.51 4.38 34.03
C GLY A 271 28.40 4.97 33.15
N PRO A 272 27.22 5.31 33.71
CA PRO A 272 26.08 5.82 32.94
C PRO A 272 26.50 7.00 32.06
N LEU A 273 26.51 6.80 30.74
CA LEU A 273 26.81 7.86 29.79
C LEU A 273 25.58 8.78 29.69
N MET A 274 25.82 10.09 29.82
CA MET A 274 24.76 11.08 29.57
C MET A 274 24.48 11.14 28.07
N ASN A 275 23.19 11.14 27.70
CA ASN A 275 22.78 11.36 26.32
C ASN A 275 23.03 12.84 25.97
N ASP A 276 23.80 13.09 24.91
CA ASP A 276 24.22 14.42 24.45
C ASP A 276 23.19 15.10 23.53
N GLY A 277 21.96 14.58 23.49
CA GLY A 277 20.89 15.11 22.63
C GLY A 277 20.97 14.61 21.19
N GLY A 278 21.71 13.52 20.95
CA GLY A 278 21.77 12.85 19.65
C GLY A 278 20.40 12.31 19.20
N VAL A 279 20.16 12.35 17.88
CA VAL A 279 19.00 11.71 17.26
C VAL A 279 19.11 10.20 17.49
N ALA A 280 18.08 9.58 18.08
CA ALA A 280 18.08 8.15 18.34
C ALA A 280 18.45 7.35 17.08
N VAL A 281 19.47 6.49 17.20
CA VAL A 281 20.11 5.84 16.07
C VAL A 281 19.09 5.03 15.28
N ALA A 282 19.01 5.28 13.97
CA ALA A 282 18.25 4.43 13.07
C ALA A 282 19.08 3.14 12.83
N ASP A 283 18.50 1.96 13.13
CA ASP A 283 19.13 0.62 13.14
C ASP A 283 19.47 0.08 14.53
N LEU A 284 18.46 -0.03 15.40
CA LEU A 284 18.66 -0.60 16.72
C LEU A 284 18.91 -2.12 16.66
N ALA A 285 18.16 -2.84 15.82
CA ALA A 285 18.29 -4.30 15.70
C ALA A 285 19.66 -4.75 15.17
N GLY A 286 20.22 -4.06 14.17
CA GLY A 286 21.52 -4.41 13.59
C GLY A 286 22.71 -4.18 14.53
N GLN A 287 22.52 -3.42 15.62
CA GLN A 287 23.55 -3.13 16.63
C GLN A 287 23.44 -4.02 17.87
N MET A 288 22.39 -4.85 17.97
CA MET A 288 22.11 -5.70 19.11
C MET A 288 22.62 -7.13 18.89
N GLN A 289 23.06 -7.78 19.96
CA GLN A 289 23.28 -9.23 19.92
C GLN A 289 21.94 -9.96 19.72
N ARG A 290 21.97 -11.20 19.22
CA ARG A 290 20.77 -11.99 18.93
C ARG A 290 19.84 -12.12 20.15
N GLU A 291 20.41 -12.31 21.33
CA GLU A 291 19.67 -12.42 22.59
C GLU A 291 18.96 -11.10 22.96
N GLU A 292 19.60 -9.97 22.69
CA GLU A 292 19.06 -8.63 22.97
C GLU A 292 17.96 -8.28 21.97
N LEU A 293 18.14 -8.62 20.69
CA LEU A 293 17.12 -8.52 19.67
C LEU A 293 15.88 -9.35 20.04
N LEU A 294 16.06 -10.59 20.48
CA LEU A 294 14.94 -11.42 20.92
C LEU A 294 14.22 -10.85 22.14
N ARG A 295 14.95 -10.25 23.09
CA ARG A 295 14.33 -9.57 24.24
C ARG A 295 13.53 -8.36 23.81
N LEU A 296 14.08 -7.51 22.95
CA LEU A 296 13.41 -6.36 22.35
C LEU A 296 12.10 -6.78 21.67
N LEU A 297 12.17 -7.78 20.80
CA LEU A 297 11.02 -8.30 20.06
C LEU A 297 9.93 -8.84 21.00
N ASN A 298 10.29 -9.59 22.04
CA ASN A 298 9.31 -10.11 23.00
C ASN A 298 8.70 -9.02 23.89
N GLU A 299 9.49 -8.02 24.30
CA GLU A 299 9.05 -6.99 25.24
C GLU A 299 8.14 -5.94 24.60
N PHE A 300 8.37 -5.61 23.33
CA PHE A 300 7.65 -4.55 22.63
C PHE A 300 6.71 -5.08 21.54
N PHE A 301 7.07 -6.17 20.88
CA PHE A 301 6.46 -6.56 19.59
C PHE A 301 5.86 -7.97 19.62
N ALA A 302 5.58 -8.47 20.82
CA ALA A 302 4.92 -9.75 21.03
C ALA A 302 3.51 -9.77 20.39
N PRO A 303 3.17 -10.77 19.54
CA PRO A 303 1.85 -10.85 18.92
C PRO A 303 0.69 -10.84 19.91
N HIS A 304 0.89 -11.41 21.10
CA HIS A 304 -0.12 -11.55 22.14
C HIS A 304 -0.35 -10.29 22.97
N ALA A 305 0.49 -9.26 22.86
CA ALA A 305 0.32 -8.00 23.60
C ALA A 305 -1.04 -7.35 23.31
N ALA A 306 -1.59 -7.56 22.11
CA ALA A 306 -2.90 -7.06 21.72
C ALA A 306 -4.08 -7.97 22.12
N TRP A 307 -3.85 -9.13 22.73
CA TRP A 307 -4.89 -10.06 23.20
C TRP A 307 -5.08 -10.04 24.72
N ALA A 308 -4.18 -9.42 25.47
CA ALA A 308 -4.18 -9.43 26.94
C ALA A 308 -5.19 -8.45 27.59
N GLN A 309 -6.02 -7.75 26.80
CA GLN A 309 -6.98 -6.74 27.30
C GLN A 309 -8.45 -7.20 27.33
N THR A 310 -8.74 -8.50 27.36
CA THR A 310 -10.10 -9.02 27.63
C THR A 310 -10.33 -9.32 29.09
#